data_AF-A0A1E2V0R6-F1
#
_entry.id   AF-A0A1E2V0R6-F1
#
_cell.length_a   1.000
_cell.length_b   1.000
_cell.length_c   1.000
_cell.angle_alpha   90.00
_cell.angle_beta   90.00
_cell.angle_gamma   90.00
#
_symmetry.space_group_name_H-M   'P 1'
#
loop_
_entity.id
_entity.type
_entity.pdbx_description
1 polymer ?
#
loop_
_entity_poly.entity_id
_entity_poly.type
_entity_poly.pdbx_seq_one_letter_code
_entity_poly.pdbx_strand_id
1 'polypeptide(L)' 'MGINSITGSALQGIHKGLQGMRRVASDIASANQVQQSNPKDLSRSMVEMQQQANLVKAQVKTLKAADETLGTLIDEKV' A
#
# COMPACT_ATOMS: atom_id res chain seq x y z
N MET A 1 -14.22 17.34 10.60
CA MET A 1 -12.82 17.70 10.28
C MET A 1 -11.81 16.53 10.40
N GLY A 2 -12.09 15.45 11.15
CA GLY A 2 -11.16 14.30 11.23
C GLY A 2 -11.09 13.42 9.97
N ILE A 3 -12.24 13.13 9.34
CA ILE A 3 -12.35 12.30 8.14
C ILE A 3 -11.55 12.82 6.94
N ASN A 4 -11.56 14.13 6.67
CA ASN A 4 -10.81 14.72 5.55
C ASN A 4 -9.28 14.57 5.74
N SER A 5 -8.82 14.52 7.00
CA SER A 5 -7.41 14.24 7.32
C SER A 5 -7.05 12.77 7.15
N ILE A 6 -8.01 11.86 7.37
CA ILE A 6 -7.84 10.41 7.19
C ILE A 6 -7.79 10.07 5.69
N THR A 7 -8.67 10.65 4.87
CA THR A 7 -8.62 10.48 3.41
C THR A 7 -7.32 11.01 2.81
N GLY A 8 -6.84 12.17 3.28
CA GLY A 8 -5.54 12.72 2.86
C GLY A 8 -4.37 11.80 3.23
N SER A 9 -4.37 11.29 4.46
CA SER A 9 -3.31 10.40 4.96
C SER A 9 -3.33 9.02 4.28
N ALA A 10 -4.53 8.48 4.00
CA ALA A 10 -4.71 7.22 3.29
C ALA A 10 -4.26 7.34 1.83
N LEU A 11 -4.64 8.42 1.13
CA LEU A 11 -4.17 8.68 -0.24
C LEU A 11 -2.66 8.88 -0.31
N GLN A 12 -2.08 9.60 0.65
CA GLN A 12 -0.63 9.76 0.75
C GLN A 12 0.08 8.43 1.04
N GLY A 13 -0.52 7.59 1.89
CA GLY A 13 -0.04 6.23 2.19
C GLY A 13 -0.10 5.31 0.97
N ILE A 14 -1.19 5.35 0.19
CA ILE A 14 -1.33 4.62 -1.07
C ILE A 14 -0.28 5.10 -2.07
N HIS A 15 -0.10 6.41 -2.26
CA HIS A 15 0.92 6.94 -3.16
C HIS A 15 2.34 6.50 -2.76
N LYS A 16 2.68 6.57 -1.47
CA LYS A 16 3.98 6.09 -0.97
C LYS A 16 4.15 4.59 -1.15
N GLY A 17 3.11 3.79 -0.88
CA GLY A 17 3.12 2.34 -1.07
C GLY A 17 3.32 1.96 -2.54
N LEU A 18 2.62 2.63 -3.46
CA LEU A 18 2.79 2.44 -4.91
C LEU A 18 4.20 2.84 -5.39
N GLN A 19 4.77 3.92 -4.87
CA GLN A 19 6.15 4.31 -5.17
C GLN A 19 7.16 3.28 -4.63
N GLY A 20 6.98 2.78 -3.41
CA GLY A 20 7.81 1.72 -2.84
C GLY A 20 7.73 0.44 -3.66
N MET A 21 6.52 0.04 -4.06
CA MET A 21 6.28 -1.14 -4.88
C MET A 21 6.94 -1.04 -6.26
N ARG A 22 6.91 0.14 -6.90
CA ARG A 22 7.64 0.39 -8.16
C ARG A 22 9.16 0.28 -8.00
N ARG A 23 9.71 0.79 -6.88
CA ARG A 23 11.15 0.67 -6.59
C ARG A 23 11.55 -0.79 -6.43
N VAL A 24 10.82 -1.55 -5.61
CA VAL A 24 11.07 -2.97 -5.39
C VAL A 24 10.91 -3.78 -6.69
N ALA A 25 9.92 -3.46 -7.52
CA ALA A 25 9.77 -4.08 -8.85
C ALA A 25 10.96 -3.78 -9.77
N SER A 26 11.50 -2.56 -9.72
CA SER A 26 12.72 -2.19 -10.44
C SER A 26 13.93 -2.94 -9.91
N ASP A 27 14.08 -3.07 -8.59
CA ASP A 27 15.18 -3.80 -7.96
C ASP A 27 15.12 -5.30 -8.31
N ILE A 28 13.93 -5.91 -8.37
CA ILE A 28 13.74 -7.29 -8.83
C ILE A 28 14.11 -7.44 -10.31
N ALA A 29 13.66 -6.52 -11.17
CA ALA A 29 13.97 -6.54 -12.59
C ALA A 29 15.48 -6.36 -12.85
N SER A 30 16.14 -5.46 -12.12
CA SER A 30 17.58 -5.24 -12.17
C SER A 30 18.37 -6.41 -11.60
N ALA A 31 17.91 -7.03 -10.51
CA ALA A 31 18.52 -8.24 -9.95
C ALA A 31 18.47 -9.43 -10.92
N ASN A 32 17.44 -9.49 -11.77
CA ASN A 32 17.32 -10.51 -12.81
C ASN A 32 18.22 -10.23 -14.04
N GLN A 33 18.62 -8.98 -14.28
CA GLN A 33 19.58 -8.62 -15.34
C GLN A 33 21.04 -8.77 -14.91
N VAL A 34 21.33 -8.64 -13.62
CA VAL A 34 22.68 -8.85 -13.08
C VAL A 34 22.79 -10.31 -12.64
N GLN A 35 23.31 -11.16 -13.54
CA GLN A 35 23.53 -12.61 -13.45
C GLN A 35 24.27 -13.13 -12.19
N GLN A 36 24.55 -12.29 -11.19
CA GLN A 36 25.25 -12.59 -9.93
C GLN A 36 24.50 -12.17 -8.66
N SER A 37 23.25 -11.70 -8.72
CA SER A 37 22.51 -11.37 -7.50
C SER A 37 22.20 -12.64 -6.70
N ASN A 38 22.71 -12.71 -5.47
CA ASN A 38 22.48 -13.82 -4.56
C ASN A 38 20.98 -14.11 -4.43
N PRO A 39 20.53 -15.38 -4.46
CA PRO A 39 19.11 -15.75 -4.34
C PRO A 39 18.44 -15.22 -3.06
N LYS A 40 19.25 -14.87 -2.04
CA LYS A 40 18.81 -14.22 -0.81
C LYS A 40 18.27 -12.80 -1.02
N ASP A 41 18.81 -12.04 -1.96
CA ASP A 41 18.38 -10.66 -2.25
C ASP A 41 17.07 -10.63 -3.04
N LEU A 42 16.93 -11.54 -4.03
CA LEU A 42 15.66 -11.69 -4.75
C LEU A 42 14.52 -12.10 -3.81
N SER A 43 14.78 -13.06 -2.93
CA SER A 43 13.82 -13.51 -1.91
C SER A 43 13.41 -12.37 -0.97
N ARG A 44 14.38 -11.54 -0.56
CA ARG A 44 14.13 -10.38 0.30
C ARG A 44 13.29 -9.32 -0.41
N SER A 45 13.59 -9.00 -1.67
CA SER A 45 12.80 -8.05 -2.46
C SER A 45 11.37 -8.54 -2.69
N MET A 46 11.15 -9.84 -2.91
CA MET A 46 9.80 -10.39 -3.00
C MET A 46 9.01 -10.29 -1.69
N VAL A 47 9.65 -10.55 -0.54
CA VAL A 47 9.02 -10.37 0.77
C VAL A 47 8.69 -8.90 1.02
N GLU A 48 9.58 -7.99 0.65
CA GLU A 48 9.38 -6.55 0.79
C GLU A 48 8.22 -6.05 -0.11
N MET A 49 8.12 -6.58 -1.33
CA MET A 49 6.98 -6.32 -2.21
C MET A 49 5.65 -6.78 -1.59
N GLN A 50 5.62 -7.99 -1.01
CA GLN A 50 4.44 -8.52 -0.34
C GLN A 50 4.05 -7.68 0.88
N GLN A 51 5.04 -7.18 1.62
CA GLN A 51 4.82 -6.30 2.77
C GLN A 51 4.21 -4.96 2.34
N GLN A 52 4.71 -4.37 1.25
CA GLN A 52 4.12 -3.17 0.65
C GLN A 52 2.70 -3.40 0.15
N ALA A 53 2.42 -4.54 -0.50
CA ALA A 53 1.08 -4.90 -0.93
C ALA A 53 0.10 -5.01 0.25
N ASN A 54 0.53 -5.59 1.37
CA ASN A 54 -0.27 -5.67 2.60
C ASN A 54 -0.52 -4.30 3.21
N LEU A 55 0.47 -3.39 3.23
CA LEU A 55 0.29 -2.01 3.67
C LEU A 55 -0.77 -1.28 2.84
N VAL A 56 -0.69 -1.38 1.51
CA VAL A 56 -1.69 -0.77 0.63
C VAL A 56 -3.08 -1.37 0.88
N LYS A 57 -3.19 -2.69 1.04
CA LYS A 57 -4.47 -3.35 1.34
C LYS A 57 -5.06 -2.87 2.68
N ALA A 58 -4.23 -2.69 3.70
CA ALA A 58 -4.66 -2.15 4.98
C ALA A 58 -5.19 -0.71 4.84
N GLN A 59 -4.50 0.15 4.09
CA GLN A 59 -4.93 1.53 3.85
C GLN A 59 -6.27 1.59 3.08
N VAL A 60 -6.45 0.73 2.07
CA VAL A 60 -7.73 0.60 1.36
C VAL A 60 -8.85 0.14 2.30
N LYS A 61 -8.55 -0.79 3.22
CA LYS A 61 -9.53 -1.27 4.20
C LYS A 61 -9.92 -0.16 5.20
N THR A 62 -8.97 0.66 5.65
CA THR A 62 -9.27 1.81 6.51
C THR A 62 -10.11 2.87 5.81
N LEU A 63 -9.88 3.09 4.51
CA LEU A 63 -10.69 3.99 3.70
C LEU A 63 -12.12 3.46 3.56
N LYS A 64 -12.29 2.17 3.24
CA LYS A 64 -13.62 1.53 3.18
C LYS A 64 -14.36 1.59 4.51
N ALA A 65 -13.67 1.32 5.62
CA ALA A 65 -14.28 1.40 6.94
C ALA A 65 -14.71 2.85 7.25
N ALA A 66 -13.91 3.85 6.85
CA ALA A 66 -14.30 5.25 6.99
C ALA A 66 -15.55 5.59 6.15
N ASP A 67 -15.62 5.13 4.89
CA ASP A 67 -16.78 5.32 4.01
C ASP A 67 -18.03 4.60 4.54
N GLU A 68 -17.90 3.36 5.05
CA GLU A 68 -18.99 2.62 5.67
C GLU A 68 -19.50 3.32 6.93
N THR A 69 -18.61 3.79 7.81
CA THR A 69 -19.03 4.55 9.01
C THR A 69 -19.71 5.88 8.65
N LEU A 70 -19.29 6.52 7.57
CA LEU A 70 -19.96 7.71 7.03
C LEU A 70 -21.34 7.36 6.48
N GLY A 71 -21.44 6.27 5.72
CA GLY A 71 -22.69 5.74 5.19
C GLY A 71 -23.70 5.44 6.31
N THR A 72 -23.28 4.73 7.36
CA THR A 72 -24.16 4.40 8.50
C THR A 72 -24.56 5.65 9.30
N LEU A 73 -23.66 6.61 9.51
CA LEU A 73 -23.99 7.87 10.20
C LEU A 73 -24.99 8.75 9.43
N ILE A 74 -24.98 8.68 8.10
CA ILE A 74 -25.94 9.40 7.24
C ILE A 74 -27.27 8.64 7.17
N ASP A 75 -27.24 7.30 7.11
CA ASP A 75 -28.43 6.44 7.07
C ASP A 75 -29.24 6.51 8.38
N GLU A 76 -28.58 6.61 9.53
CA GLU A 76 -29.25 6.77 10.84
C GLU A 76 -29.87 8.17 11.04
N LYS A 77 -29.56 9.14 10.16
CA LYS A 77 -30.09 10.51 10.17
C LYS A 77 -31.28 10.73 9.22
N VAL A 78 -31.71 9.71 8.47
CA VAL A 78 -32.88 9.73 7.58
C VAL A 78 -34.11 9.14 8.25
#